data_AF-A0A957HZ75-F1
#
_entry.id   AF-A0A957HZ75-F1
#
_cell.length_a   1.000
_cell.length_b   1.000
_cell.length_c   1.000
_cell.angle_alpha   90.00
_cell.angle_beta   90.00
_cell.angle_gamma   90.00
#
_symmetry.space_group_name_H-M   'P 1'
#
loop_
_entity.id
_entity.type
_entity.pdbx_description
1 polymer ?
#
loop_
_entity_poly.entity_id
_entity_poly.type
_entity_poly.pdbx_seq_one_letter_code
_entity_poly.pdbx_strand_id
1 'polypeptide(L)'
;MSDTTSSQQDKTPKPRRGRRIIGGLLVAISLLLAVYLLVAYLGWQSGQQLLVERQQTELSDQIARQIELAQQNIGQGSYNLATRRLEWVLERNPSHAEAQALLQQAREALNLVLTPQVVEATAVPTATPLPSPTPGVISDPEQELQRIQQLMDNEAWEDAVTALRAFLSQFPNYERQETNQLLYDAYLNLGFSLVDGEQAELGLYYFAQAETLGDLPQEAEDYRLWADWFLQGMGYYGVNWGVAVDYFRDLCLVAPFYQSSCDLLHEALIALGDQYAAAADWCPAQELYAEANRQERSVELSDKLETAVTNCQSATPTPETITNTLPVTNSQQFIGPPVRVGTPTPTFP
;
A
#
# COMPACT_ATOMS: atom_id res chain seq x y z
N MET A 1 94.07 58.79 -33.95
CA MET A 1 93.81 57.37 -33.64
C MET A 1 93.39 57.33 -32.18
N SER A 2 92.08 57.32 -31.94
CA SER A 2 91.30 56.06 -31.77
C SER A 2 91.40 55.64 -30.30
N ASP A 3 90.36 55.33 -29.54
CA ASP A 3 88.92 55.24 -29.79
C ASP A 3 88.23 55.19 -28.41
N THR A 4 87.05 55.79 -28.34
CA THR A 4 85.77 55.28 -27.80
C THR A 4 85.76 54.14 -26.76
N THR A 5 84.83 54.24 -25.79
CA THR A 5 83.81 53.21 -25.37
C THR A 5 83.66 53.17 -23.84
N SER A 6 82.66 53.85 -23.26
CA SER A 6 81.26 53.43 -23.05
C SER A 6 81.04 52.77 -21.68
N SER A 7 80.22 53.47 -20.88
CA SER A 7 79.58 53.01 -19.67
C SER A 7 78.46 52.03 -20.00
N GLN A 8 78.42 50.87 -19.32
CA GLN A 8 77.14 50.25 -18.95
C GLN A 8 77.23 49.53 -17.60
N GLN A 9 76.40 49.99 -16.68
CA GLN A 9 75.93 49.32 -15.48
C GLN A 9 74.89 48.23 -15.83
N ASP A 10 74.71 47.32 -14.89
CA ASP A 10 73.46 46.59 -14.57
C ASP A 10 73.31 45.15 -15.10
N LYS A 11 73.34 44.17 -14.18
CA LYS A 11 72.16 43.42 -13.66
C LYS A 11 72.60 42.19 -12.88
N THR A 12 72.47 42.26 -11.55
CA THR A 12 72.53 41.11 -10.64
C THR A 12 71.41 40.09 -10.94
N PRO A 13 71.66 38.77 -10.84
CA PRO A 13 70.65 37.75 -11.17
C PRO A 13 69.61 37.57 -10.05
N LYS A 14 68.32 37.75 -10.37
CA LYS A 14 67.16 37.42 -9.51
C LYS A 14 66.79 35.91 -9.61
N PRO A 15 66.04 35.34 -8.64
CA PRO A 15 66.31 34.02 -8.09
C PRO A 15 65.51 32.89 -8.76
N ARG A 16 66.21 31.86 -9.25
CA ARG A 16 65.63 30.65 -9.85
C ARG A 16 65.02 29.65 -8.86
N ARG A 17 65.04 29.94 -7.54
CA ARG A 17 64.52 29.05 -6.48
C ARG A 17 63.00 29.19 -6.23
N GLY A 18 62.44 30.39 -6.30
CA GLY A 18 61.01 30.61 -6.02
C GLY A 18 60.07 29.91 -7.00
N ARG A 19 60.44 29.86 -8.29
CA ARG A 19 59.65 29.20 -9.34
C ARG A 19 59.61 27.67 -9.21
N ARG A 20 60.63 27.05 -8.60
CA ARG A 20 60.67 25.61 -8.30
C ARG A 20 59.81 25.26 -7.09
N ILE A 21 59.77 26.13 -6.08
CA ILE A 21 58.92 25.97 -4.89
C ILE A 21 57.44 26.14 -5.28
N ILE A 22 57.11 27.17 -6.07
CA ILE A 22 55.75 27.39 -6.58
C ILE A 22 55.30 26.21 -7.48
N GLY A 23 56.20 25.70 -8.33
CA GLY A 23 55.91 24.52 -9.15
C GLY A 23 55.64 23.26 -8.32
N GLY A 24 56.43 23.01 -7.27
CA GLY A 24 56.19 21.89 -6.36
C GLY A 24 54.88 22.01 -5.58
N LEU A 25 54.52 23.23 -5.17
CA LEU A 25 53.29 23.51 -4.44
C LEU A 25 52.04 23.34 -5.31
N LEU A 26 52.10 23.73 -6.59
CA LEU A 26 51.03 23.48 -7.57
C LEU A 26 50.82 21.99 -7.84
N VAL A 27 51.90 21.21 -7.95
CA VAL A 27 51.80 19.75 -8.12
C VAL A 27 51.18 19.09 -6.89
N ALA A 28 51.56 19.52 -5.68
CA ALA A 28 50.98 19.01 -4.45
C ALA A 28 49.48 19.33 -4.32
N ILE A 29 49.05 20.56 -4.67
CA ILE A 29 47.63 20.94 -4.70
C ILE A 29 46.86 20.15 -5.76
N SER A 30 47.44 19.96 -6.96
CA SER A 30 46.81 19.15 -8.01
C SER A 30 46.62 17.70 -7.59
N LEU A 31 47.59 17.13 -6.86
CA LEU A 31 47.51 15.77 -6.35
C LEU A 31 46.41 15.65 -5.27
N LEU A 32 46.32 16.61 -4.36
CA LEU A 32 45.26 16.67 -3.36
C LEU A 32 43.86 16.79 -3.99
N LEU A 33 43.70 17.66 -4.99
CA LEU A 33 42.44 17.78 -5.74
C LEU A 33 42.08 16.48 -6.46
N ALA A 34 43.05 15.80 -7.08
CA ALA A 34 42.80 14.52 -7.73
C ALA A 34 42.35 13.43 -6.74
N VAL A 35 42.97 13.36 -5.56
CA VAL A 35 42.55 12.42 -4.50
C VAL A 35 41.15 12.78 -3.98
N TYR A 36 40.85 14.06 -3.77
CA TYR A 36 39.52 14.50 -3.33
C TYR A 36 38.43 14.13 -4.36
N LEU A 37 38.66 14.42 -5.64
CA LEU A 37 37.73 14.07 -6.72
C LEU A 37 37.55 12.55 -6.85
N LEU A 38 38.63 11.76 -6.66
CA LEU A 38 38.55 10.30 -6.67
C LEU A 38 37.67 9.78 -5.53
N VAL A 39 37.85 10.28 -4.32
CA VAL A 39 37.04 9.88 -3.15
C VAL A 39 35.57 10.29 -3.35
N ALA A 40 35.31 11.51 -3.84
CA ALA A 40 33.95 11.97 -4.14
C ALA A 40 33.27 11.09 -5.22
N TYR A 41 33.99 10.74 -6.29
CA TYR A 41 33.49 9.87 -7.35
C TYR A 41 33.19 8.44 -6.85
N LEU A 42 34.09 7.85 -6.06
CA LEU A 42 33.87 6.52 -5.47
C LEU A 42 32.72 6.51 -4.46
N GLY A 43 32.56 7.58 -3.69
CA GLY A 43 31.41 7.78 -2.79
C GLY A 43 30.08 7.88 -3.55
N TRP A 44 30.06 8.63 -4.66
CA TRP A 44 28.87 8.74 -5.52
C TRP A 44 28.50 7.40 -6.16
N GLN A 45 29.49 6.66 -6.69
CA GLN A 45 29.26 5.36 -7.33
C GLN A 45 28.77 4.28 -6.34
N SER A 46 29.36 4.22 -5.15
CA SER A 46 28.95 3.27 -4.10
C SER A 46 27.58 3.60 -3.51
N GLY A 47 27.25 4.89 -3.35
CA GLY A 47 25.93 5.34 -2.95
C GLY A 47 24.84 4.88 -3.92
N GLN A 48 25.05 5.03 -5.22
CA GLN A 48 24.07 4.62 -6.23
C GLN A 48 23.82 3.10 -6.25
N GLN A 49 24.86 2.28 -6.08
CA GLN A 49 24.71 0.81 -6.06
C GLN A 49 23.94 0.33 -4.82
N LEU A 50 24.27 0.84 -3.64
CA LEU A 50 23.57 0.48 -2.39
C LEU A 50 22.09 0.87 -2.43
N LEU A 51 21.76 1.99 -3.07
CA LEU A 51 20.38 2.45 -3.21
C LEU A 51 19.58 1.57 -4.18
N VAL A 52 20.20 1.08 -5.26
CA VAL A 52 19.55 0.15 -6.21
C VAL A 52 19.32 -1.21 -5.56
N GLU A 53 20.29 -1.73 -4.80
CA GLU A 53 20.16 -3.00 -4.08
C GLU A 53 19.03 -2.99 -3.05
N ARG A 54 18.91 -1.89 -2.27
CA ARG A 54 17.83 -1.74 -1.28
C ARG A 54 16.44 -1.71 -1.91
N GLN A 55 16.28 -0.97 -3.02
CA GLN A 55 15.00 -0.91 -3.72
C GLN A 55 14.58 -2.27 -4.29
N GLN A 56 15.52 -2.99 -4.89
CA GLN A 56 15.23 -4.32 -5.42
C GLN A 56 14.84 -5.29 -4.32
N THR A 57 15.47 -5.16 -3.14
CA THR A 57 15.15 -5.98 -1.98
C THR A 57 13.74 -5.69 -1.45
N GLU A 58 13.38 -4.42 -1.25
CA GLU A 58 12.03 -4.05 -0.75
C GLU A 58 10.90 -4.45 -1.71
N LEU A 59 11.05 -4.20 -3.01
CA LEU A 59 10.07 -4.64 -4.01
C LEU A 59 9.98 -6.18 -4.04
N SER A 60 11.11 -6.88 -3.94
CA SER A 60 11.11 -8.34 -3.90
C SER A 60 10.42 -8.89 -2.65
N ASP A 61 10.61 -8.23 -1.50
CA ASP A 61 9.95 -8.59 -0.25
C ASP A 61 8.44 -8.36 -0.33
N GLN A 62 8.01 -7.24 -0.94
CA GLN A 62 6.59 -6.96 -1.16
C GLN A 62 5.97 -7.99 -2.11
N ILE A 63 6.64 -8.32 -3.23
CA ILE A 63 6.18 -9.37 -4.15
C ILE A 63 6.06 -10.72 -3.44
N ALA A 64 7.10 -11.12 -2.70
CA ALA A 64 7.10 -12.39 -1.96
C ALA A 64 5.94 -12.47 -0.96
N ARG A 65 5.68 -11.38 -0.23
CA ARG A 65 4.54 -11.28 0.67
C ARG A 65 3.20 -11.41 -0.06
N GLN A 66 3.03 -10.75 -1.20
CA GLN A 66 1.79 -10.84 -1.98
C GLN A 66 1.55 -12.25 -2.52
N ILE A 67 2.61 -12.98 -2.88
CA ILE A 67 2.53 -14.39 -3.27
C ILE A 67 2.11 -15.27 -2.09
N GLU A 68 2.72 -15.08 -0.92
CA GLU A 68 2.35 -15.82 0.30
C GLU A 68 0.87 -15.59 0.67
N LEU A 69 0.42 -14.33 0.66
CA LEU A 69 -0.98 -13.99 0.88
C LEU A 69 -1.88 -14.61 -0.20
N ALA A 70 -1.48 -14.64 -1.46
CA ALA A 70 -2.26 -15.29 -2.51
C ALA A 70 -2.41 -16.80 -2.29
N GLN A 71 -1.36 -17.48 -1.81
CA GLN A 71 -1.42 -18.89 -1.44
C GLN A 71 -2.38 -19.13 -0.26
N GLN A 72 -2.35 -18.26 0.75
CA GLN A 72 -3.30 -18.31 1.86
C GLN A 72 -4.74 -18.13 1.37
N ASN A 73 -4.98 -17.15 0.49
CA ASN A 73 -6.29 -16.90 -0.12
C ASN A 73 -6.80 -18.10 -0.93
N ILE A 74 -5.93 -18.76 -1.71
CA ILE A 74 -6.26 -20.01 -2.39
C ILE A 74 -6.65 -21.10 -1.38
N GLY A 75 -5.89 -21.23 -0.28
CA GLY A 75 -6.20 -22.18 0.80
C GLY A 75 -7.51 -21.89 1.53
N GLN A 76 -7.96 -20.64 1.54
CA GLN A 76 -9.23 -20.19 2.14
C GLN A 76 -10.40 -20.18 1.15
N GLY A 77 -10.16 -20.45 -0.14
CA GLY A 77 -11.18 -20.37 -1.19
C GLY A 77 -11.47 -18.97 -1.72
N SER A 78 -10.71 -17.96 -1.29
CA SER A 78 -10.79 -16.56 -1.72
C SER A 78 -10.08 -16.35 -3.08
N TYR A 79 -10.56 -17.06 -4.11
CA TYR A 79 -9.87 -17.13 -5.40
C TYR A 79 -9.88 -15.82 -6.18
N ASN A 80 -10.91 -14.98 -6.03
CA ASN A 80 -10.99 -13.65 -6.66
C ASN A 80 -9.90 -12.74 -6.10
N LEU A 81 -9.78 -12.67 -4.77
CA LEU A 81 -8.70 -11.95 -4.11
C LEU A 81 -7.31 -12.50 -4.43
N ALA A 82 -7.13 -13.82 -4.44
CA ALA A 82 -5.87 -14.43 -4.87
C ALA A 82 -5.49 -14.00 -6.29
N THR A 83 -6.46 -13.99 -7.21
CA THR A 83 -6.28 -13.53 -8.59
C THR A 83 -5.81 -12.09 -8.65
N ARG A 84 -6.47 -11.16 -7.94
CA ARG A 84 -6.07 -9.74 -7.91
C ARG A 84 -4.64 -9.53 -7.37
N ARG A 85 -4.27 -10.24 -6.30
CA ARG A 85 -2.91 -10.20 -5.74
C ARG A 85 -1.86 -10.66 -6.76
N LEU A 86 -2.14 -11.76 -7.46
CA LEU A 86 -1.23 -12.34 -8.44
C LEU A 86 -1.13 -11.48 -9.70
N GLU A 87 -2.22 -10.83 -10.12
CA GLU A 87 -2.21 -9.86 -11.20
C GLU A 87 -1.34 -8.65 -10.85
N TRP A 88 -1.49 -8.10 -9.64
CA TRP A 88 -0.62 -7.02 -9.13
C TRP A 88 0.88 -7.41 -9.14
N VAL A 89 1.19 -8.67 -8.79
CA VAL A 89 2.56 -9.21 -8.86
C VAL A 89 3.05 -9.28 -10.31
N LEU A 90 2.24 -9.79 -11.23
CA LEU A 90 2.61 -9.99 -12.63
C LEU A 90 2.70 -8.69 -13.43
N GLU A 91 1.98 -7.63 -13.03
CA GLU A 91 2.20 -6.28 -13.57
C GLU A 91 3.62 -5.78 -13.32
N ARG A 92 4.21 -6.15 -12.17
CA ARG A 92 5.55 -5.71 -11.74
C ARG A 92 6.65 -6.67 -12.17
N ASN A 93 6.37 -7.97 -12.15
CA ASN A 93 7.29 -9.01 -12.62
C ASN A 93 6.55 -10.01 -13.53
N PRO A 94 6.37 -9.68 -14.82
CA PRO A 94 5.62 -10.52 -15.76
C PRO A 94 6.18 -11.94 -15.92
N SER A 95 7.48 -12.14 -15.65
CA SER A 95 8.18 -13.42 -15.78
C SER A 95 8.18 -14.28 -14.51
N HIS A 96 7.45 -13.89 -13.46
CA HIS A 96 7.45 -14.61 -12.19
C HIS A 96 6.72 -15.97 -12.31
N ALA A 97 7.48 -17.05 -12.51
CA ALA A 97 6.94 -18.38 -12.81
C ALA A 97 5.94 -18.90 -11.76
N GLU A 98 6.22 -18.70 -10.46
CA GLU A 98 5.32 -19.12 -9.38
C GLU A 98 3.98 -18.37 -9.41
N ALA A 99 4.00 -17.06 -9.65
CA ALA A 99 2.78 -16.25 -9.68
C ALA A 99 1.91 -16.63 -10.88
N GLN A 100 2.52 -16.94 -12.03
CA GLN A 100 1.80 -17.46 -13.19
C GLN A 100 1.12 -18.81 -12.88
N ALA A 101 1.82 -19.72 -12.21
CA ALA A 101 1.27 -21.03 -11.85
C ALA A 101 0.10 -20.91 -10.87
N LEU A 102 0.25 -20.10 -9.81
CA LEU A 102 -0.81 -19.84 -8.84
C LEU A 102 -2.02 -19.14 -9.47
N LEU A 103 -1.80 -18.25 -10.44
CA LEU A 103 -2.88 -17.54 -11.12
C LEU A 103 -3.73 -18.50 -11.95
N GLN A 104 -3.08 -19.44 -12.66
CA GLN A 104 -3.81 -20.50 -13.37
C GLN A 104 -4.60 -21.37 -12.40
N GLN A 105 -3.98 -21.78 -11.29
CA GLN A 105 -4.65 -22.57 -10.25
C GLN A 105 -5.90 -21.85 -9.69
N ALA A 106 -5.81 -20.57 -9.36
CA ALA A 106 -6.93 -19.79 -8.83
C ALA A 106 -8.06 -19.65 -9.86
N ARG A 107 -7.73 -19.42 -11.13
CA ARG A 107 -8.71 -19.30 -12.22
C ARG A 107 -9.39 -20.64 -12.55
N GLU A 108 -8.64 -21.74 -12.53
CA GLU A 108 -9.22 -23.09 -12.67
C GLU A 108 -10.20 -23.39 -11.54
N ALA A 109 -9.85 -23.04 -10.29
CA ALA A 109 -10.74 -23.20 -9.15
C ALA A 109 -12.01 -22.35 -9.27
N LEU A 110 -11.90 -21.08 -9.70
CA LEU A 110 -13.06 -20.24 -10.02
C LEU A 110 -13.96 -20.88 -11.07
N ASN A 111 -13.40 -21.41 -12.16
CA ASN A 111 -14.18 -22.05 -13.21
C ASN A 111 -14.93 -23.29 -12.70
N LEU A 112 -14.34 -24.06 -11.78
CA LEU A 112 -15.00 -25.21 -11.15
C LEU A 112 -16.12 -24.80 -10.19
N VAL A 113 -15.99 -23.66 -9.51
CA VAL A 113 -17.06 -23.08 -8.67
C VAL A 113 -18.21 -22.54 -9.54
N LEU A 114 -17.87 -21.92 -10.67
CA LEU A 114 -18.81 -21.30 -11.62
C LEU A 114 -19.45 -22.30 -12.60
N THR A 115 -19.01 -23.57 -12.63
CA THR A 115 -19.71 -24.62 -13.39
C THR A 115 -20.67 -25.36 -12.46
N PRO A 116 -21.99 -25.15 -12.58
CA PRO A 116 -22.94 -26.13 -12.05
C PRO A 116 -22.59 -27.50 -12.65
N GLN A 117 -22.65 -28.57 -11.86
CA GLN A 117 -22.73 -29.92 -12.42
C GLN A 117 -23.96 -29.96 -13.34
N VAL A 118 -23.73 -29.84 -14.64
CA VAL A 118 -24.76 -29.81 -15.67
C VAL A 118 -25.47 -31.16 -15.66
N VAL A 119 -26.70 -31.19 -15.15
CA VAL A 119 -27.74 -32.05 -15.67
C VAL A 119 -28.20 -31.41 -16.98
N GLU A 120 -28.00 -32.13 -18.09
CA GLU A 120 -28.37 -31.82 -19.48
C GLU A 120 -28.90 -30.40 -19.83
N ALA A 121 -28.07 -29.67 -20.57
CA ALA A 121 -28.39 -28.39 -21.18
C ALA A 121 -29.52 -28.50 -22.23
N THR A 122 -30.56 -27.67 -22.07
CA THR A 122 -31.50 -27.33 -23.15
C THR A 122 -31.44 -25.83 -23.41
N ALA A 123 -31.04 -25.48 -24.64
CA ALA A 123 -31.14 -24.21 -25.38
C ALA A 123 -31.21 -22.85 -24.63
N VAL A 124 -30.22 -22.01 -24.94
CA VAL A 124 -30.09 -20.58 -24.61
C VAL A 124 -31.25 -19.75 -25.21
N PRO A 125 -31.99 -18.94 -24.43
CA PRO A 125 -32.80 -17.86 -24.97
C PRO A 125 -32.03 -16.54 -25.04
N THR A 126 -32.30 -15.80 -26.12
CA THR A 126 -31.86 -14.44 -26.41
C THR A 126 -32.20 -13.47 -25.28
N ALA A 127 -31.22 -12.63 -24.89
CA ALA A 127 -31.37 -11.55 -23.92
C ALA A 127 -32.57 -10.67 -24.26
N THR A 128 -33.60 -10.75 -23.43
CA THR A 128 -34.76 -9.84 -23.43
C THR A 128 -34.46 -8.75 -22.39
N PRO A 129 -34.69 -7.46 -22.67
CA PRO A 129 -34.49 -6.41 -21.66
C PRO A 129 -35.40 -6.70 -20.46
N LEU A 130 -34.80 -6.86 -19.28
CA LEU A 130 -35.54 -7.10 -18.04
C LEU A 130 -36.36 -5.85 -17.67
N PRO A 131 -37.65 -5.99 -17.33
CA PRO A 131 -38.44 -4.88 -16.85
C PRO A 131 -37.92 -4.35 -15.50
N SER A 132 -37.84 -3.03 -15.40
CA SER A 132 -37.50 -2.26 -14.20
C SER A 132 -38.39 -2.64 -13.00
N PRO A 133 -37.87 -2.66 -11.76
CA PRO A 133 -38.63 -3.06 -10.57
C PRO A 133 -39.78 -2.07 -10.35
N THR A 134 -41.00 -2.49 -10.65
CA THR A 134 -42.20 -1.74 -10.28
C THR A 134 -42.64 -2.23 -8.90
N PRO A 135 -42.65 -1.37 -7.86
CA PRO A 135 -43.26 -1.72 -6.58
C PRO A 135 -44.77 -1.92 -6.79
N GLY A 136 -45.16 -3.16 -7.00
CA GLY A 136 -46.53 -3.59 -7.26
C GLY A 136 -46.90 -4.80 -6.41
N VAL A 137 -48.19 -5.12 -6.37
CA VAL A 137 -48.66 -6.38 -5.79
C VAL A 137 -48.10 -7.51 -6.64
N ILE A 138 -47.29 -8.37 -6.04
CA ILE A 138 -46.77 -9.57 -6.71
C ILE A 138 -47.91 -10.58 -6.75
N SER A 139 -48.41 -10.89 -7.94
CA SER A 139 -49.56 -11.78 -8.12
C SER A 139 -49.20 -13.26 -8.01
N ASP A 140 -47.98 -13.63 -8.38
CA ASP A 140 -47.48 -14.99 -8.38
C ASP A 140 -46.06 -15.03 -7.78
N PRO A 141 -45.88 -15.62 -6.58
CA PRO A 141 -44.58 -15.67 -5.93
C PRO A 141 -43.57 -16.59 -6.64
N GLU A 142 -44.00 -17.66 -7.31
CA GLU A 142 -43.08 -18.57 -8.00
C GLU A 142 -42.47 -17.88 -9.23
N GLN A 143 -43.33 -17.22 -10.02
CA GLN A 143 -42.90 -16.47 -11.19
C GLN A 143 -41.94 -15.32 -10.83
N GLU A 144 -42.20 -14.61 -9.73
CA GLU A 144 -41.34 -13.52 -9.29
C GLU A 144 -40.00 -14.01 -8.77
N LEU A 145 -39.96 -15.14 -8.06
CA LEU A 145 -38.71 -15.72 -7.59
C LEU A 145 -37.83 -16.19 -8.77
N GLN A 146 -38.41 -16.77 -9.82
CA GLN A 146 -37.70 -17.10 -11.06
C GLN A 146 -37.11 -15.86 -11.74
N ARG A 147 -37.85 -14.74 -11.75
CA ARG A 147 -37.36 -13.45 -12.28
C ARG A 147 -36.19 -12.91 -11.46
N ILE A 148 -36.24 -13.06 -10.13
CA ILE A 148 -35.16 -12.68 -9.22
C ILE A 148 -33.90 -13.54 -9.46
N GLN A 149 -34.06 -14.86 -9.63
CA GLN A 149 -32.94 -15.75 -9.95
C GLN A 149 -32.27 -15.33 -11.26
N GLN A 150 -33.05 -14.92 -12.27
CA GLN A 150 -32.48 -14.33 -13.49
C GLN A 150 -31.71 -13.03 -13.25
N LEU A 151 -32.13 -12.19 -12.29
CA LEU A 151 -31.34 -11.01 -11.91
C LEU A 151 -30.00 -11.42 -11.30
N MET A 152 -29.99 -12.44 -10.45
CA MET A 152 -28.77 -13.00 -9.86
C MET A 152 -27.84 -13.58 -10.92
N ASP A 153 -28.37 -14.37 -11.86
CA ASP A 153 -27.60 -14.97 -12.95
C ASP A 153 -26.98 -13.92 -13.90
N ASN A 154 -27.64 -12.76 -14.03
CA ASN A 154 -27.16 -11.63 -14.83
C ASN A 154 -26.30 -10.65 -14.03
N GLU A 155 -25.92 -10.99 -12.78
CA GLU A 155 -25.14 -10.15 -11.88
C GLU A 155 -25.76 -8.77 -11.61
N ALA A 156 -27.08 -8.65 -11.75
CA ALA A 156 -27.84 -7.43 -11.52
C ALA A 156 -28.15 -7.27 -10.02
N TRP A 157 -27.09 -7.18 -9.20
CA TRP A 157 -27.18 -7.31 -7.73
C TRP A 157 -28.06 -6.25 -7.07
N GLU A 158 -28.00 -5.00 -7.52
CA GLU A 158 -28.83 -3.90 -6.98
C GLU A 158 -30.32 -4.14 -7.24
N ASP A 159 -30.66 -4.55 -8.46
CA ASP A 159 -32.02 -4.90 -8.85
C ASP A 159 -32.50 -6.16 -8.10
N ALA A 160 -31.62 -7.15 -7.93
CA ALA A 160 -31.91 -8.37 -7.19
C ALA A 160 -32.21 -8.09 -5.71
N VAL A 161 -31.39 -7.28 -5.04
CA VAL A 161 -31.61 -6.84 -3.65
C VAL A 161 -32.95 -6.11 -3.54
N THR A 162 -33.22 -5.18 -4.45
CA THR A 162 -34.48 -4.41 -4.45
C THR A 162 -35.69 -5.33 -4.60
N ALA A 163 -35.64 -6.26 -5.55
CA ALA A 163 -36.70 -7.23 -5.81
C ALA A 163 -36.90 -8.22 -4.64
N LEU A 164 -35.82 -8.80 -4.09
CA LEU A 164 -35.87 -9.73 -2.96
C LEU A 164 -36.44 -9.10 -1.70
N ARG A 165 -36.08 -7.85 -1.40
CA ARG A 165 -36.65 -7.14 -0.25
C ARG A 165 -38.15 -6.89 -0.43
N ALA A 166 -38.58 -6.51 -1.64
CA ALA A 166 -40.00 -6.35 -1.94
C ALA A 166 -40.75 -7.70 -1.85
N PHE A 167 -40.16 -8.77 -2.37
CA PHE A 167 -40.68 -10.13 -2.30
C PHE A 167 -40.88 -10.58 -0.85
N LEU A 168 -39.85 -10.49 -0.02
CA LEU A 168 -39.89 -10.88 1.39
C LEU A 168 -40.84 -10.03 2.24
N SER A 169 -41.11 -8.79 1.83
CA SER A 169 -42.12 -7.96 2.50
C SER A 169 -43.56 -8.46 2.27
N GLN A 170 -43.84 -9.04 1.10
CA GLN A 170 -45.17 -9.57 0.76
C GLN A 170 -45.32 -11.05 1.15
N PHE A 171 -44.23 -11.83 1.07
CA PHE A 171 -44.23 -13.27 1.34
C PHE A 171 -43.15 -13.70 2.37
N PRO A 172 -43.26 -13.31 3.66
CA PRO A 172 -42.18 -13.53 4.65
C PRO A 172 -41.81 -14.98 4.98
N ASN A 173 -42.66 -15.94 4.58
CA ASN A 173 -42.50 -17.36 4.86
C ASN A 173 -42.32 -18.22 3.59
N TYR A 174 -42.38 -17.62 2.40
CA TYR A 174 -42.25 -18.35 1.14
C TYR A 174 -40.79 -18.74 0.93
N GLU A 175 -40.52 -20.05 0.85
CA GLU A 175 -39.17 -20.61 0.61
C GLU A 175 -38.08 -19.88 1.39
N ARG A 176 -38.33 -19.67 2.70
CA ARG A 176 -37.57 -18.74 3.53
C ARG A 176 -36.06 -19.00 3.51
N GLN A 177 -35.66 -20.27 3.52
CA GLN A 177 -34.25 -20.63 3.49
C GLN A 177 -33.59 -20.21 2.17
N GLU A 178 -34.23 -20.49 1.05
CA GLU A 178 -33.73 -20.14 -0.29
C GLU A 178 -33.72 -18.63 -0.51
N THR A 179 -34.80 -17.94 -0.15
CA THR A 179 -34.91 -16.48 -0.29
C THR A 179 -33.93 -15.74 0.62
N ASN A 180 -33.65 -16.24 1.83
CA ASN A 180 -32.59 -15.70 2.67
C ASN A 180 -31.20 -15.93 2.07
N GLN A 181 -30.95 -17.10 1.49
CA GLN A 181 -29.67 -17.40 0.84
C GLN A 181 -29.47 -16.49 -0.38
N LEU A 182 -30.48 -16.34 -1.23
CA LEU A 182 -30.43 -15.42 -2.38
C LEU A 182 -30.19 -13.98 -1.95
N LEU A 183 -30.82 -13.52 -0.87
CA LEU A 183 -30.61 -12.17 -0.36
C LEU A 183 -29.21 -11.99 0.25
N TYR A 184 -28.71 -13.00 0.96
CA TYR A 184 -27.33 -13.03 1.46
C TYR A 184 -26.34 -12.92 0.30
N ASP A 185 -26.48 -13.76 -0.73
CA ASP A 185 -25.60 -13.76 -1.90
C ASP A 185 -25.70 -12.44 -2.67
N ALA A 186 -26.90 -11.86 -2.82
CA ALA A 186 -27.11 -10.57 -3.47
C ALA A 186 -26.41 -9.44 -2.71
N TYR A 187 -26.54 -9.39 -1.37
CA TYR A 187 -25.84 -8.41 -0.54
C TYR A 187 -24.33 -8.57 -0.59
N LEU A 188 -23.83 -9.81 -0.54
CA LEU A 188 -22.40 -10.08 -0.58
C LEU A 188 -21.78 -9.61 -1.90
N ASN A 189 -22.38 -9.97 -3.04
CA ASN A 189 -21.87 -9.60 -4.36
C ASN A 189 -22.03 -8.09 -4.64
N LEU A 190 -23.15 -7.48 -4.21
CA LEU A 190 -23.32 -6.03 -4.29
C LEU A 190 -22.27 -5.31 -3.43
N GLY A 191 -21.99 -5.83 -2.24
CA GLY A 191 -20.91 -5.36 -1.36
C GLY A 191 -19.56 -5.37 -2.09
N PHE A 192 -19.17 -6.50 -2.68
CA PHE A 192 -17.93 -6.58 -3.47
C PHE A 192 -17.89 -5.61 -4.66
N SER A 193 -19.02 -5.37 -5.33
CA SER A 193 -19.07 -4.44 -6.46
C SER A 193 -18.91 -2.97 -6.08
N LEU A 194 -19.10 -2.63 -4.80
CA LEU A 194 -19.13 -1.25 -4.30
C LEU A 194 -18.01 -0.96 -3.29
N VAL A 195 -17.41 -1.99 -2.68
CA VAL A 195 -16.38 -1.83 -1.65
C VAL A 195 -15.09 -1.25 -2.21
N ASP A 196 -14.88 -1.31 -3.52
CA ASP A 196 -13.85 -0.59 -4.25
C ASP A 196 -14.43 0.71 -4.84
N GLY A 197 -13.81 1.85 -4.53
CA GLY A 197 -14.11 3.15 -5.14
C GLY A 197 -14.85 4.11 -4.22
N GLU A 198 -15.48 5.13 -4.83
CA GLU A 198 -16.18 6.22 -4.12
C GLU A 198 -17.36 5.75 -3.25
N GLN A 199 -17.80 4.50 -3.44
CA GLN A 199 -18.95 3.91 -2.76
C GLN A 199 -18.55 2.89 -1.70
N ALA A 200 -17.30 2.90 -1.23
CA ALA A 200 -16.78 1.95 -0.24
C ALA A 200 -17.67 1.84 1.01
N GLU A 201 -18.21 2.97 1.51
CA GLU A 201 -19.17 2.98 2.63
C GLU A 201 -20.44 2.19 2.34
N LEU A 202 -20.94 2.26 1.10
CA LEU A 202 -22.12 1.50 0.67
C LEU A 202 -21.79 0.02 0.52
N GLY A 203 -20.59 -0.31 0.03
CA GLY A 203 -20.08 -1.69 0.04
C GLY A 203 -20.04 -2.29 1.45
N LEU A 204 -19.48 -1.55 2.41
CA LEU A 204 -19.46 -1.91 3.83
C LEU A 204 -20.87 -2.11 4.41
N TYR A 205 -21.81 -1.23 4.04
CA TYR A 205 -23.21 -1.38 4.44
C TYR A 205 -23.80 -2.71 3.97
N TYR A 206 -23.56 -3.11 2.71
CA TYR A 206 -24.10 -4.37 2.19
C TYR A 206 -23.42 -5.61 2.77
N PHE A 207 -22.12 -5.55 3.08
CA PHE A 207 -21.50 -6.61 3.90
C PHE A 207 -22.15 -6.74 5.27
N ALA A 208 -22.42 -5.62 5.95
CA ALA A 208 -23.15 -5.65 7.22
C ALA A 208 -24.58 -6.21 7.07
N GLN A 209 -25.26 -5.97 5.94
CA GLN A 209 -26.56 -6.59 5.67
C GLN A 209 -26.44 -8.11 5.47
N ALA A 210 -25.45 -8.58 4.71
CA ALA A 210 -25.18 -10.01 4.53
C ALA A 210 -24.88 -10.69 5.88
N GLU A 211 -24.11 -10.06 6.76
CA GLU A 211 -23.77 -10.58 8.09
C GLU A 211 -25.01 -10.84 8.98
N THR A 212 -26.14 -10.17 8.71
CA THR A 212 -27.41 -10.44 9.42
C THR A 212 -28.06 -11.77 9.03
N LEU A 213 -27.67 -12.34 7.89
CA LEU A 213 -28.24 -13.57 7.31
C LEU A 213 -27.29 -14.76 7.40
N GLY A 214 -25.99 -14.54 7.48
CA GLY A 214 -24.95 -15.56 7.60
C GLY A 214 -23.56 -14.96 7.84
N ASP A 215 -22.58 -15.79 8.20
CA ASP A 215 -21.20 -15.34 8.41
C ASP A 215 -20.55 -14.87 7.10
N LEU A 216 -19.78 -13.78 7.15
CA LEU A 216 -19.05 -13.30 5.98
C LEU A 216 -17.89 -14.25 5.61
N PRO A 217 -17.64 -14.47 4.31
CA PRO A 217 -16.43 -15.17 3.89
C PRO A 217 -15.19 -14.33 4.20
N GLN A 218 -14.04 -14.99 4.39
CA GLN A 218 -12.77 -14.31 4.70
C GLN A 218 -12.42 -13.21 3.69
N GLU A 219 -12.77 -13.39 2.41
CA GLU A 219 -12.56 -12.35 1.40
C GLU A 219 -13.33 -11.06 1.73
N ALA A 220 -14.61 -11.15 2.11
CA ALA A 220 -15.39 -9.96 2.47
C ALA A 220 -14.87 -9.29 3.74
N GLU A 221 -14.37 -10.08 4.69
CA GLU A 221 -13.71 -9.58 5.91
C GLU A 221 -12.44 -8.78 5.59
N ASP A 222 -11.62 -9.29 4.68
CA ASP A 222 -10.42 -8.62 4.19
C ASP A 222 -10.76 -7.27 3.54
N TYR A 223 -11.74 -7.25 2.62
CA TYR A 223 -12.20 -6.01 1.99
C TYR A 223 -12.84 -5.03 2.98
N ARG A 224 -13.56 -5.54 4.00
CA ARG A 224 -14.12 -4.72 5.08
C ARG A 224 -13.02 -3.96 5.83
N LEU A 225 -11.94 -4.67 6.20
CA LEU A 225 -10.79 -4.06 6.86
C LEU A 225 -10.10 -3.01 5.98
N TRP A 226 -9.91 -3.30 4.70
CA TRP A 226 -9.23 -2.40 3.78
C TRP A 226 -10.04 -1.14 3.48
N ALA A 227 -11.36 -1.29 3.31
CA ALA A 227 -12.26 -0.16 3.14
C ALA A 227 -12.28 0.73 4.39
N ASP A 228 -12.30 0.15 5.60
CA ASP A 228 -12.20 0.94 6.84
C ASP A 228 -10.89 1.74 6.89
N TRP A 229 -9.74 1.10 6.68
CA TRP A 229 -8.45 1.81 6.65
C TRP A 229 -8.38 2.88 5.57
N PHE A 230 -8.93 2.61 4.38
CA PHE A 230 -8.98 3.59 3.31
C PHE A 230 -9.84 4.79 3.68
N LEU A 231 -11.06 4.58 4.17
CA LEU A 231 -11.96 5.67 4.57
C LEU A 231 -11.36 6.50 5.70
N GLN A 232 -10.70 5.87 6.66
CA GLN A 232 -10.00 6.56 7.74
C GLN A 232 -8.80 7.37 7.20
N GLY A 233 -7.96 6.77 6.36
CA GLY A 233 -6.84 7.46 5.71
C GLY A 233 -7.31 8.68 4.91
N MET A 234 -8.38 8.52 4.12
CA MET A 234 -9.01 9.60 3.35
C MET A 234 -9.61 10.68 4.24
N GLY A 235 -10.22 10.32 5.38
CA GLY A 235 -10.75 11.28 6.35
C GLY A 235 -9.69 12.20 6.96
N TYR A 236 -8.44 11.76 7.01
CA TYR A 236 -7.29 12.56 7.48
C TYR A 236 -6.42 13.14 6.35
N TYR A 237 -6.59 12.68 5.11
CA TYR A 237 -5.83 13.15 3.96
C TYR A 237 -6.00 14.67 3.78
N GLY A 238 -4.89 15.41 3.66
CA GLY A 238 -4.92 16.88 3.56
C GLY A 238 -5.16 17.62 4.88
N VAL A 239 -5.50 16.91 5.97
CA VAL A 239 -5.83 17.52 7.28
C VAL A 239 -4.79 17.13 8.32
N ASN A 240 -4.50 15.84 8.45
CA ASN A 240 -3.49 15.28 9.32
C ASN A 240 -2.70 14.20 8.57
N TRP A 241 -1.61 14.61 7.93
CA TRP A 241 -0.79 13.70 7.13
C TRP A 241 -0.15 12.59 7.96
N GLY A 242 0.13 12.81 9.25
CA GLY A 242 0.66 11.78 10.14
C GLY A 242 -0.27 10.58 10.23
N VAL A 243 -1.54 10.83 10.53
CA VAL A 243 -2.55 9.78 10.64
C VAL A 243 -2.85 9.16 9.27
N ALA A 244 -2.90 9.97 8.20
CA ALA A 244 -3.08 9.44 6.85
C ALA A 244 -1.96 8.47 6.44
N VAL A 245 -0.70 8.82 6.73
CA VAL A 245 0.47 7.96 6.47
C VAL A 245 0.34 6.63 7.19
N ASP A 246 -0.10 6.61 8.45
CA ASP A 246 -0.25 5.36 9.21
C ASP A 246 -1.25 4.41 8.54
N TYR A 247 -2.45 4.90 8.20
CA TYR A 247 -3.47 4.08 7.53
C TYR A 247 -3.04 3.60 6.15
N PHE A 248 -2.47 4.49 5.31
CA PHE A 248 -2.04 4.09 3.98
C PHE A 248 -0.80 3.20 3.98
N ARG A 249 0.04 3.27 5.02
CA ARG A 249 1.19 2.37 5.18
C ARG A 249 0.73 0.95 5.45
N ASP A 250 -0.21 0.78 6.39
CA ASP A 250 -0.80 -0.53 6.67
C ASP A 250 -1.54 -1.08 5.46
N LEU A 251 -2.31 -0.23 4.77
CA LEU A 251 -3.08 -0.63 3.60
C LEU A 251 -2.19 -1.00 2.39
N CYS A 252 -1.18 -0.20 2.06
CA CYS A 252 -0.24 -0.52 0.97
C CYS A 252 0.55 -1.82 1.25
N LEU A 253 0.79 -2.14 2.52
CA LEU A 253 1.50 -3.35 2.90
C LEU A 253 0.69 -4.62 2.60
N VAL A 254 -0.61 -4.60 2.90
CA VAL A 254 -1.48 -5.78 2.80
C VAL A 254 -2.33 -5.83 1.54
N ALA A 255 -2.66 -4.68 0.94
CA ALA A 255 -3.51 -4.55 -0.23
C ALA A 255 -3.02 -3.43 -1.15
N PRO A 256 -1.83 -3.58 -1.76
CA PRO A 256 -1.22 -2.55 -2.61
C PRO A 256 -1.99 -2.29 -3.93
N PHE A 257 -2.97 -3.12 -4.25
CA PHE A 257 -3.89 -2.97 -5.39
C PHE A 257 -5.20 -2.26 -5.02
N TYR A 258 -5.50 -2.11 -3.73
CA TYR A 258 -6.76 -1.55 -3.27
C TYR A 258 -6.70 -0.02 -3.36
N GLN A 259 -7.52 0.56 -4.24
CA GLN A 259 -7.73 2.01 -4.39
C GLN A 259 -6.45 2.87 -4.39
N SER A 260 -5.41 2.45 -5.12
CA SER A 260 -4.13 3.20 -5.19
C SER A 260 -3.51 3.48 -3.81
N SER A 261 -3.67 2.56 -2.85
CA SER A 261 -3.19 2.73 -1.47
C SER A 261 -1.71 3.11 -1.36
N CYS A 262 -0.85 2.55 -2.23
CA CYS A 262 0.57 2.90 -2.25
C CYS A 262 0.85 4.29 -2.85
N ASP A 263 0.07 4.74 -3.82
CA ASP A 263 0.21 6.08 -4.39
C ASP A 263 -0.23 7.13 -3.36
N LEU A 264 -1.35 6.87 -2.66
CA LEU A 264 -1.84 7.71 -1.57
C LEU A 264 -0.84 7.77 -0.40
N LEU A 265 -0.20 6.65 -0.07
CA LEU A 265 0.90 6.62 0.89
C LEU A 265 2.06 7.49 0.43
N HIS A 266 2.49 7.34 -0.83
CA HIS A 266 3.59 8.10 -1.40
C HIS A 266 3.35 9.61 -1.28
N GLU A 267 2.15 10.07 -1.69
CA GLU A 267 1.74 11.46 -1.58
C GLU A 267 1.71 11.95 -0.12
N ALA A 268 1.12 11.16 0.79
CA ALA A 268 1.01 11.50 2.20
C ALA A 268 2.40 11.59 2.87
N LEU A 269 3.34 10.71 2.52
CA LEU A 269 4.73 10.75 3.01
C LEU A 269 5.44 12.04 2.59
N ILE A 270 5.30 12.44 1.33
CA ILE A 270 5.89 13.69 0.83
C ILE A 270 5.28 14.88 1.56
N ALA A 271 3.95 14.93 1.67
CA ALA A 271 3.25 16.04 2.29
C ALA A 271 3.57 16.17 3.80
N LEU A 272 3.69 15.04 4.52
CA LEU A 272 4.14 15.04 5.90
C LEU A 272 5.61 15.47 6.02
N GLY A 273 6.48 15.01 5.12
CA GLY A 273 7.87 15.45 5.04
C GLY A 273 7.97 16.96 4.82
N ASP A 274 7.12 17.52 3.96
CA ASP A 274 7.04 18.97 3.69
C ASP A 274 6.62 19.74 4.94
N GLN A 275 5.69 19.20 5.75
CA GLN A 275 5.30 19.81 7.02
C GLN A 275 6.46 19.88 8.02
N TYR A 276 7.21 18.78 8.20
CA TYR A 276 8.38 18.76 9.07
C TYR A 276 9.49 19.69 8.56
N ALA A 277 9.76 19.68 7.26
CA ALA A 277 10.72 20.57 6.63
C ALA A 277 10.35 22.05 6.80
N ALA A 278 9.08 22.41 6.65
CA ALA A 278 8.59 23.77 6.89
C ALA A 278 8.74 24.20 8.37
N ALA A 279 8.70 23.25 9.30
CA ALA A 279 8.98 23.47 10.73
C ALA A 279 10.49 23.46 11.06
N ALA A 280 11.37 23.30 10.07
CA ALA A 280 12.81 23.10 10.22
C ALA A 280 13.19 21.85 11.04
N ASP A 281 12.29 20.88 11.14
CA ASP A 281 12.54 19.58 11.74
C ASP A 281 12.99 18.58 10.66
N TRP A 282 14.27 18.66 10.32
CA TRP A 282 14.80 18.04 9.12
C TRP A 282 15.00 16.53 9.22
N CYS A 283 15.18 15.99 10.43
CA CYS A 283 15.47 14.57 10.59
C CYS A 283 14.23 13.68 10.36
N PRO A 284 13.04 13.99 10.90
CA PRO A 284 11.81 13.31 10.51
C PRO A 284 11.47 13.50 9.03
N ALA A 285 11.68 14.71 8.49
CA ALA A 285 11.48 14.98 7.07
C ALA A 285 12.37 14.07 6.18
N GLN A 286 13.64 13.89 6.57
CA GLN A 286 14.57 13.01 5.89
C GLN A 286 14.05 11.57 5.80
N GLU A 287 13.55 11.01 6.92
CA GLU A 287 13.06 9.63 6.96
C GLU A 287 11.85 9.43 6.05
N LEU A 288 10.92 10.38 6.07
CA LEU A 288 9.71 10.36 5.24
C LEU A 288 10.02 10.47 3.75
N TYR A 289 10.86 11.44 3.35
CA TYR A 289 11.30 11.54 1.96
C TYR A 289 12.10 10.32 1.52
N ALA A 290 12.92 9.75 2.41
CA ALA A 290 13.68 8.56 2.08
C ALA A 290 12.74 7.37 1.81
N GLU A 291 11.63 7.24 2.53
CA GLU A 291 10.63 6.20 2.27
C GLU A 291 9.86 6.45 0.98
N ALA A 292 9.34 7.65 0.76
CA ALA A 292 8.67 8.00 -0.48
C ALA A 292 9.58 7.73 -1.69
N ASN A 293 10.86 8.11 -1.60
CA ASN A 293 11.84 7.97 -2.67
C ASN A 293 12.27 6.50 -2.92
N ARG A 294 11.98 5.58 -1.99
CA ARG A 294 12.16 4.14 -2.22
C ARG A 294 11.03 3.58 -3.09
N GLN A 295 9.80 4.06 -2.91
CA GLN A 295 8.63 3.66 -3.70
C GLN A 295 8.71 4.22 -5.12
N GLU A 296 8.81 5.53 -5.26
CA GLU A 296 8.93 6.21 -6.55
C GLU A 296 9.91 7.38 -6.46
N ARG A 297 10.78 7.52 -7.47
CA ARG A 297 11.78 8.59 -7.51
C ARG A 297 11.34 9.69 -8.46
N SER A 298 11.45 10.92 -8.00
CA SER A 298 11.41 12.11 -8.85
C SER A 298 12.62 13.00 -8.56
N VAL A 299 12.95 13.87 -9.51
CA VAL A 299 14.02 14.87 -9.32
C VAL A 299 13.67 15.76 -8.13
N GLU A 300 12.42 16.22 -8.05
CA GLU A 300 11.93 17.05 -6.95
C GLU A 300 12.06 16.36 -5.59
N LEU A 301 11.65 15.09 -5.48
CA LEU A 301 11.76 14.34 -4.22
C LEU A 301 13.21 14.06 -3.84
N SER A 302 14.08 13.81 -4.82
CA SER A 302 15.52 13.62 -4.58
C SER A 302 16.16 14.91 -4.02
N ASP A 303 15.79 16.08 -4.55
CA ASP A 303 16.26 17.37 -4.07
C ASP A 303 15.75 17.67 -2.64
N LYS A 304 14.48 17.36 -2.35
CA LYS A 304 13.90 17.46 -1.00
C LYS A 304 14.65 16.56 -0.01
N LEU A 305 14.93 15.31 -0.39
CA LEU A 305 15.68 14.37 0.42
C LEU A 305 17.12 14.86 0.69
N GLU A 306 17.86 15.30 -0.33
CA GLU A 306 19.23 15.82 -0.15
C GLU A 306 19.26 17.04 0.77
N THR A 307 18.29 17.94 0.60
CA THR A 307 18.11 19.11 1.48
C THR A 307 17.86 18.68 2.92
N ALA A 308 16.96 17.73 3.14
CA ALA A 308 16.65 17.22 4.48
C ALA A 308 17.86 16.52 5.12
N VAL A 309 18.60 15.69 4.37
CA VAL A 309 19.83 15.04 4.84
C VAL A 309 20.86 16.08 5.30
N THR A 310 21.12 17.11 4.49
CA THR A 310 22.12 18.14 4.79
C THR A 310 21.75 18.94 6.04
N ASN A 311 20.48 19.31 6.16
CA ASN A 311 20.01 20.11 7.30
C ASN A 311 19.85 19.27 8.57
N CYS A 312 19.49 17.99 8.48
CA CYS A 312 19.48 17.07 9.62
C CYS A 312 20.89 16.88 10.19
N GLN A 313 21.91 16.69 9.34
CA GLN A 313 23.31 16.51 9.78
C GLN A 313 23.91 17.77 10.41
N SER A 314 23.42 18.95 10.04
CA SER A 314 23.87 20.24 10.60
C SER A 314 23.04 20.71 11.80
N ALA A 315 21.96 20.01 12.14
CA ALA A 315 21.19 20.27 13.34
C ALA A 315 22.05 20.00 14.59
N THR A 316 22.33 21.05 15.37
CA THR A 316 22.90 20.89 16.71
C THR A 316 21.75 20.44 17.63
N PRO A 317 21.90 19.41 18.47
CA PRO A 317 20.83 18.98 19.35
C PRO A 317 20.39 20.15 20.22
N THR A 318 19.16 20.62 20.02
CA THR A 318 18.54 21.56 20.94
C THR A 318 18.30 20.79 22.24
N PRO A 319 18.86 21.21 23.39
CA PRO A 319 18.56 20.53 24.65
C PRO A 319 17.06 20.65 24.90
N GLU A 320 16.36 19.52 24.83
CA GLU A 320 14.98 19.42 25.28
C GLU A 320 14.94 19.91 26.72
N THR A 321 14.29 21.04 26.94
CA THR A 321 14.01 21.49 28.29
C THR A 321 12.84 20.64 28.78
N ILE A 322 13.13 19.55 29.48
CA ILE A 322 12.13 18.71 30.15
C ILE A 322 11.49 19.54 31.27
N THR A 323 10.55 20.43 30.92
CA THR A 323 9.71 21.14 31.86
C THR A 323 8.35 20.47 31.87
N ASN A 324 8.29 19.27 32.45
CA ASN A 324 7.08 18.66 33.02
C ASN A 324 7.40 17.26 33.59
N THR A 325 8.23 17.21 34.63
CA THR A 325 8.11 16.12 35.60
C THR A 325 7.12 16.55 36.68
N LEU A 326 5.85 16.25 36.45
CA LEU A 326 4.90 16.11 37.56
C LEU A 326 5.38 14.91 38.39
N PRO A 327 5.60 15.04 39.71
CA PRO A 327 5.98 13.91 40.54
C PRO A 327 4.80 12.96 40.64
N VAL A 328 4.90 11.77 40.02
CA VAL A 328 3.97 10.67 40.26
C VAL A 328 4.19 10.18 41.69
N THR A 329 3.42 10.75 42.63
CA THR A 329 3.27 10.20 43.97
C THR A 329 1.91 9.51 44.05
N ASN A 330 1.84 8.26 43.56
CA ASN A 330 0.89 7.26 44.07
C ASN A 330 1.21 5.87 43.49
N SER A 331 2.14 5.16 44.12
CA SER A 331 2.23 3.71 44.02
C SER A 331 1.23 3.09 45.00
N GLN A 332 -0.05 3.02 44.62
CA GLN A 332 -0.94 2.04 45.22
C GLN A 332 -0.73 0.71 44.50
N GLN A 333 -0.21 -0.27 45.24
CA GLN A 333 -0.11 -1.65 44.79
C GLN A 333 -1.52 -2.21 44.53
N PHE A 334 -1.78 -2.58 43.29
CA PHE A 334 -2.94 -3.38 42.93
C PHE A 334 -2.72 -4.82 43.42
N ILE A 335 -3.37 -5.21 44.52
CA ILE A 335 -3.48 -6.62 44.93
C ILE A 335 -4.75 -7.17 44.26
N GLY A 336 -4.59 -7.73 43.07
CA GLY A 336 -5.63 -8.56 42.44
C GLY A 336 -5.61 -10.00 43.00
N PRO A 337 -6.74 -10.71 43.05
CA PRO A 337 -6.78 -12.10 43.52
C PRO A 337 -5.99 -13.05 42.59
N PRO A 338 -5.44 -14.16 43.11
CA PRO A 338 -4.56 -15.02 42.34
C PRO A 338 -5.28 -15.71 41.18
N VAL A 339 -4.73 -15.55 39.97
CA VAL A 339 -5.11 -16.29 38.77
C VAL A 339 -4.81 -17.78 38.99
N ARG A 340 -5.85 -18.62 38.94
CA ARG A 340 -5.67 -20.08 38.90
C ARG A 340 -5.20 -20.48 37.51
N VAL A 341 -3.93 -20.83 37.39
CA VAL A 341 -3.37 -21.49 36.21
C VAL A 341 -3.88 -22.93 36.21
N GLY A 342 -4.69 -23.30 35.22
CA GLY A 342 -5.11 -24.68 35.00
C GLY A 342 -3.92 -25.53 34.56
N THR A 343 -3.64 -26.60 35.30
CA THR A 343 -2.61 -27.58 34.97
C THR A 343 -3.04 -28.39 33.73
N PRO A 344 -2.18 -28.63 32.73
CA PRO A 344 -2.49 -29.56 31.66
C PRO A 344 -2.47 -31.01 32.17
N THR A 345 -3.57 -31.73 31.97
CA THR A 345 -3.64 -33.18 32.19
C THR A 345 -2.96 -33.90 31.02
N PRO A 346 -1.96 -34.77 31.27
CA PRO A 346 -1.32 -35.54 30.21
C PRO A 346 -2.20 -36.70 29.72
N THR A 347 -2.13 -36.93 28.41
CA THR A 347 -2.85 -37.95 27.64
C THR A 347 -2.19 -39.34 27.72
N PHE A 348 -3.01 -40.37 27.43
CA PHE A 348 -2.73 -41.73 26.89
C PHE A 348 -2.83 -42.93 27.83
N PRO A 349 -3.13 -44.14 27.30
CA PRO A 349 -3.37 -44.52 25.89
C PRO A 349 -4.84 -44.53 25.43
#